data_AF-A0A7X6Q1P9-F1
#
_entry.id   AF-A0A7X6Q1P9-F1
#
_cell.length_a   1.000
_cell.length_b   1.000
_cell.length_c   1.000
_cell.angle_alpha   90.00
_cell.angle_beta   90.00
_cell.angle_gamma   90.00
#
_symmetry.space_group_name_H-M   'P 1'
#
loop_
_entity.id
_entity.type
_entity.pdbx_description
1 polymer ?
#
loop_
_entity_poly.entity_id
_entity_poly.type
_entity_poly.pdbx_seq_one_letter_code
_entity_poly.pdbx_strand_id
1 'polypeptide(L)'
;MKIKETWKYLLLLVCLALCLSPVLPVKADEDQLDRQAIEELFSLEYDEGMFTVYAFINFTGFKDNNGMPFSSIRQNIRNDLEKMNLHLKDNQYYLNQGQEAFWYQGYLMVSNGPPLFEAVYFDQLDENQLNNMGFLSEVVRSDLRSCLAEFYEKADIASLYEKYRPDYEAEIARVRESTYEKIEYVYKVFHLDPKEARGKVVMDVNYLLEMGRAETWPDLPDYRRGGATWLQFGPNPMNRDDGSSAVHELMHTYVNPLLAKHKSKVNNFVLSNGIMSAGPYSTHQMVEEIFVRAIECLPAGRYVNYDTINFPRSKDIFDFFFSDFDPATENLETFILKALDAFTSQEIKDVYQAGYDKGLAQGLGSQEASAPEDRGLYKTWPSVDQVPLDKVWILTVHLDLDLDSIREKNLFITDATGVIHPVFYVVDQEVSGSPVRLLPARDYRTGETYTLWIKDIKANNGKSLSQWTLMDFSIQRP
;
A
#
# COMPACT_ATOMS: atom_id res chain seq x y z
N MET A 1 5.53 11.09 -58.48
CA MET A 1 4.46 11.83 -57.80
C MET A 1 3.37 10.89 -57.28
N LYS A 2 3.69 9.98 -56.34
CA LYS A 2 2.72 9.05 -55.68
C LYS A 2 3.03 8.72 -54.21
N ILE A 3 4.22 9.05 -53.72
CA ILE A 3 4.64 8.75 -52.33
C ILE A 3 3.88 9.61 -51.29
N LYS A 4 3.40 10.80 -51.65
CA LYS A 4 2.69 11.70 -50.71
C LYS A 4 1.28 11.22 -50.32
N GLU A 5 0.64 10.36 -51.11
CA GLU A 5 -0.68 9.82 -50.75
C GLU A 5 -0.58 8.59 -49.86
N THR A 6 0.43 7.74 -50.05
CA THR A 6 0.61 6.50 -49.27
C THR A 6 0.80 6.77 -47.77
N TRP A 7 1.49 7.86 -47.41
CA TRP A 7 1.65 8.26 -45.99
C TRP A 7 0.34 8.66 -45.32
N LYS A 8 -0.62 9.24 -46.05
CA LYS A 8 -1.93 9.59 -45.49
C LYS A 8 -2.75 8.36 -45.17
N TYR A 9 -2.72 7.34 -46.04
CA TYR A 9 -3.41 6.07 -45.78
C TYR A 9 -2.74 5.26 -44.68
N LEU A 10 -1.39 5.28 -44.59
CA LEU A 10 -0.66 4.64 -43.50
C LEU A 10 -0.95 5.32 -42.16
N LEU A 11 -0.97 6.66 -42.12
CA LEU A 11 -1.32 7.42 -40.91
C LEU A 11 -2.78 7.18 -40.52
N LEU A 12 -3.71 7.11 -41.49
CA LEU A 12 -5.11 6.81 -41.24
C LEU A 12 -5.30 5.37 -40.75
N LEU A 13 -4.56 4.39 -41.29
CA LEU A 13 -4.58 2.99 -40.83
C LEU A 13 -3.97 2.84 -39.45
N VAL A 14 -2.90 3.58 -39.13
CA VAL A 14 -2.32 3.61 -37.78
C VAL A 14 -3.26 4.31 -36.80
N CYS A 15 -3.88 5.43 -37.18
CA CYS A 15 -4.91 6.07 -36.36
C CYS A 15 -6.15 5.19 -36.19
N LEU A 16 -6.60 4.49 -37.23
CA LEU A 16 -7.71 3.53 -37.14
C LEU A 16 -7.31 2.34 -36.25
N ALA A 17 -6.11 1.78 -36.40
CA ALA A 17 -5.64 0.69 -35.56
C ALA A 17 -5.47 1.11 -34.09
N LEU A 18 -5.04 2.36 -33.84
CA LEU A 18 -4.92 2.93 -32.49
C LEU A 18 -6.28 3.33 -31.88
N CYS A 19 -7.25 3.78 -32.69
CA CYS A 19 -8.62 4.04 -32.25
C CYS A 19 -9.46 2.76 -32.12
N LEU A 20 -9.04 1.68 -32.78
CA LEU A 20 -9.59 0.33 -32.67
C LEU A 20 -8.77 -0.53 -31.71
N SER A 21 -7.93 0.06 -30.84
CA SER A 21 -7.38 -0.68 -29.69
C SER A 21 -8.56 -1.39 -29.04
N PRO A 22 -8.58 -2.73 -29.07
CA PRO A 22 -9.76 -3.46 -28.66
C PRO A 22 -9.91 -3.23 -27.18
N VAL A 23 -10.92 -2.44 -26.78
CA VAL A 23 -11.60 -2.76 -25.52
C VAL A 23 -12.04 -4.20 -25.74
N LEU A 24 -11.34 -5.13 -25.09
CA LEU A 24 -11.56 -6.55 -25.27
C LEU A 24 -13.06 -6.77 -25.11
N PRO A 25 -13.77 -7.31 -26.12
CA PRO A 25 -15.17 -7.61 -25.98
C PRO A 25 -15.27 -8.75 -24.97
N VAL A 26 -15.36 -8.41 -23.69
CA VAL A 26 -15.71 -9.35 -22.64
C VAL A 26 -17.11 -9.81 -23.02
N LYS A 27 -17.22 -11.04 -23.52
CA LYS A 27 -18.52 -11.71 -23.64
C LYS A 27 -19.03 -11.79 -22.22
N ALA A 28 -19.91 -10.87 -21.85
CA ALA A 28 -20.69 -11.00 -20.65
C ALA A 28 -21.47 -12.30 -20.80
N ASP A 29 -20.98 -13.39 -20.21
CA ASP A 29 -21.92 -14.37 -19.70
C ASP A 29 -22.85 -13.56 -18.79
N GLU A 30 -24.15 -13.61 -19.07
CA GLU A 30 -25.19 -12.80 -18.44
C GLU A 30 -25.42 -13.14 -16.95
N ASP A 31 -24.41 -13.67 -16.26
CA ASP A 31 -24.35 -13.61 -14.81
C ASP A 31 -24.30 -12.12 -14.45
N GLN A 32 -25.49 -11.57 -14.19
CA GLN A 32 -25.68 -10.18 -13.80
C GLN A 32 -24.83 -9.95 -12.55
N LEU A 33 -23.67 -9.33 -12.77
CA LEU A 33 -22.88 -8.75 -11.70
C LEU A 33 -23.84 -7.91 -10.86
N ASP A 34 -24.01 -8.30 -9.61
CA ASP A 34 -24.96 -7.67 -8.73
C ASP A 34 -24.40 -6.30 -8.32
N ARG A 35 -24.78 -5.26 -9.07
CA ARG A 35 -24.39 -3.88 -8.77
C ARG A 35 -24.75 -3.50 -7.33
N GLN A 36 -25.83 -4.05 -6.79
CA GLN A 36 -26.20 -3.80 -5.40
C GLN A 36 -25.12 -4.33 -4.44
N ALA A 37 -24.57 -5.51 -4.70
CA ALA A 37 -23.46 -6.05 -3.91
C ALA A 37 -22.20 -5.18 -4.00
N ILE A 38 -21.94 -4.55 -5.16
CA ILE A 38 -20.84 -3.58 -5.30
C ILE A 38 -21.15 -2.29 -4.52
N GLU A 39 -22.39 -1.78 -4.58
CA GLU A 39 -22.83 -0.60 -3.82
C GLU A 39 -22.83 -0.82 -2.29
N GLU A 40 -22.96 -2.08 -1.85
CA GLU A 40 -22.81 -2.45 -0.43
C GLU A 40 -21.33 -2.40 0.03
N LEU A 41 -20.39 -2.67 -0.87
CA LEU A 41 -18.94 -2.69 -0.60
C LEU A 41 -18.24 -1.38 -0.92
N PHE A 42 -18.74 -0.62 -1.88
CA PHE A 42 -18.19 0.65 -2.30
C PHE A 42 -19.28 1.69 -2.25
N SER A 43 -19.02 2.82 -1.60
CA SER A 43 -19.95 3.95 -1.59
C SER A 43 -19.25 5.26 -1.88
N LEU A 44 -19.98 6.15 -2.56
CA LEU A 44 -19.61 7.55 -2.71
C LEU A 44 -20.40 8.34 -1.67
N GLU A 45 -19.68 8.97 -0.76
CA GLU A 45 -20.26 9.68 0.38
C GLU A 45 -19.73 11.11 0.47
N TYR A 46 -20.37 11.90 1.32
CA TYR A 46 -19.85 13.16 1.82
C TYR A 46 -20.14 13.14 3.32
N ASP A 47 -19.09 13.26 4.13
CA ASP A 47 -19.17 13.15 5.59
C ASP A 47 -18.98 14.52 6.26
N GLU A 48 -19.85 14.85 7.20
CA GLU A 48 -19.81 16.12 7.94
C GLU A 48 -18.52 16.27 8.76
N GLY A 49 -17.98 15.18 9.30
CA GLY A 49 -16.70 15.21 10.00
C GLY A 49 -15.54 15.54 9.06
N MET A 50 -15.51 14.95 7.87
CA MET A 50 -14.51 15.27 6.85
C MET A 50 -14.66 16.71 6.37
N PHE A 51 -15.88 17.16 6.14
CA PHE A 51 -16.16 18.56 5.85
C PHE A 51 -15.63 19.48 6.95
N THR A 52 -15.91 19.16 8.22
CA THR A 52 -15.47 19.96 9.38
C THR A 52 -13.94 20.08 9.43
N VAL A 53 -13.24 18.95 9.34
CA VAL A 53 -11.77 18.89 9.42
C VAL A 53 -11.15 19.71 8.29
N TYR A 54 -11.63 19.54 7.06
CA TYR A 54 -11.07 20.26 5.92
C TYR A 54 -11.43 21.74 5.92
N ALA A 55 -12.63 22.11 6.40
CA ALA A 55 -13.02 23.51 6.61
C ALA A 55 -12.10 24.17 7.65
N PHE A 56 -11.81 23.47 8.75
CA PHE A 56 -10.93 23.93 9.81
C PHE A 56 -9.50 24.17 9.32
N ILE A 57 -8.87 23.22 8.63
CA ILE A 57 -7.50 23.41 8.14
C ILE A 57 -7.46 24.50 7.06
N ASN A 58 -8.48 24.59 6.18
CA ASN A 58 -8.55 25.68 5.19
C ASN A 58 -8.65 27.07 5.86
N PHE A 59 -9.45 27.18 6.93
CA PHE A 59 -9.57 28.40 7.73
C PHE A 59 -8.26 28.75 8.45
N THR A 60 -7.59 27.75 9.04
CA THR A 60 -6.37 27.95 9.84
C THR A 60 -5.08 27.98 9.03
N GLY A 61 -5.16 27.88 7.69
CA GLY A 61 -4.10 28.30 6.78
C GLY A 61 -3.65 27.29 5.74
N PHE A 62 -4.33 26.14 5.60
CA PHE A 62 -4.12 25.22 4.49
C PHE A 62 -4.46 25.89 3.15
N LYS A 63 -3.52 25.89 2.21
CA LYS A 63 -3.63 26.56 0.91
C LYS A 63 -3.18 25.70 -0.27
N ASP A 64 -2.72 24.48 -0.03
CA ASP A 64 -2.23 23.63 -1.10
C ASP A 64 -3.38 23.19 -2.02
N ASN A 65 -3.03 23.07 -3.30
CA ASN A 65 -3.88 22.62 -4.38
C ASN A 65 -3.05 22.12 -5.59
N ASN A 66 -1.83 21.61 -5.37
CA ASN A 66 -0.97 21.07 -6.43
C ASN A 66 -0.75 22.05 -7.62
N GLY A 67 -0.63 23.34 -7.32
CA GLY A 67 -0.47 24.39 -8.33
C GLY A 67 -1.72 24.72 -9.17
N MET A 68 -2.86 24.09 -8.88
CA MET A 68 -4.14 24.36 -9.54
C MET A 68 -4.93 25.47 -8.81
N PRO A 69 -5.90 26.14 -9.46
CA PRO A 69 -6.80 27.08 -8.79
C PRO A 69 -7.84 26.33 -7.93
N PHE A 70 -8.24 26.86 -6.78
CA PHE A 70 -9.30 26.25 -5.96
C PHE A 70 -10.60 26.12 -6.76
N SER A 71 -11.38 25.07 -6.49
CA SER A 71 -12.76 24.98 -6.99
C SER A 71 -13.60 26.18 -6.53
N SER A 72 -14.61 26.56 -7.31
CA SER A 72 -15.51 27.67 -6.92
C SER A 72 -16.22 27.39 -5.59
N ILE A 73 -16.58 26.13 -5.32
CA ILE A 73 -17.19 25.70 -4.06
C ILE A 73 -16.22 25.88 -2.90
N ARG A 74 -14.95 25.46 -3.02
CA ARG A 74 -13.91 25.69 -2.00
C ARG A 74 -13.74 27.18 -1.72
N GLN A 75 -13.68 28.01 -2.76
CA GLN A 75 -13.59 29.47 -2.61
C GLN A 75 -14.80 30.04 -1.86
N ASN A 76 -16.02 29.59 -2.20
CA ASN A 76 -17.24 30.04 -1.55
C ASN A 76 -17.27 29.65 -0.06
N ILE A 77 -16.91 28.41 0.28
CA ILE A 77 -16.81 27.95 1.67
C ILE A 77 -15.83 28.82 2.45
N ARG A 78 -14.63 29.06 1.91
CA ARG A 78 -13.62 29.93 2.55
C ARG A 78 -14.14 31.36 2.75
N ASN A 79 -14.78 31.94 1.73
CA ASN A 79 -15.34 33.28 1.81
C ASN A 79 -16.44 33.38 2.88
N ASP A 80 -17.23 32.33 3.07
CA ASP A 80 -18.24 32.30 4.13
C ASP A 80 -17.60 32.21 5.51
N LEU A 81 -16.61 31.32 5.70
CA LEU A 81 -15.85 31.21 6.94
C LEU A 81 -15.13 32.53 7.31
N GLU A 82 -14.58 33.23 6.33
CA GLU A 82 -13.95 34.54 6.54
C GLU A 82 -14.96 35.60 7.00
N LYS A 83 -16.18 35.63 6.42
CA LYS A 83 -17.24 36.57 6.80
C LYS A 83 -17.79 36.34 8.21
N MET A 84 -17.67 35.12 8.74
CA MET A 84 -18.07 34.81 10.11
C MET A 84 -17.16 35.49 11.15
N ASN A 85 -15.98 36.00 10.75
CA ASN A 85 -15.02 36.68 11.64
C ASN A 85 -14.76 35.89 12.94
N LEU A 86 -14.44 34.61 12.78
CA LEU A 86 -14.28 33.67 13.88
C LEU A 86 -13.02 34.00 14.71
N HIS A 87 -13.18 33.91 16.02
CA HIS A 87 -12.09 34.00 16.98
C HIS A 87 -11.95 32.65 17.68
N LEU A 88 -11.14 31.75 17.13
CA LEU A 88 -10.82 30.46 17.72
C LEU A 88 -9.70 30.62 18.76
N LYS A 89 -9.50 29.59 19.58
CA LYS A 89 -8.34 29.47 20.45
C LYS A 89 -7.01 29.56 19.66
N ASP A 90 -6.95 28.96 18.48
CA ASP A 90 -5.83 29.10 17.55
C ASP A 90 -6.31 29.26 16.10
N ASN A 91 -6.33 30.51 15.61
CA ASN A 91 -6.69 30.82 14.22
C ASN A 91 -5.59 30.44 13.20
N GLN A 92 -4.42 30.02 13.66
CA GLN A 92 -3.28 29.60 12.81
C GLN A 92 -2.88 28.16 13.08
N TYR A 93 -3.78 27.36 13.67
CA TYR A 93 -3.50 26.00 14.12
C TYR A 93 -2.75 25.18 13.07
N TYR A 94 -3.29 25.04 11.86
CA TYR A 94 -2.65 24.26 10.80
C TYR A 94 -1.23 24.76 10.46
N LEU A 95 -1.07 26.08 10.33
CA LEU A 95 0.23 26.70 10.04
C LEU A 95 1.24 26.49 11.17
N ASN A 96 0.77 26.49 12.42
CA ASN A 96 1.61 26.28 13.60
C ASN A 96 2.04 24.82 13.74
N GLN A 97 1.18 23.86 13.39
CA GLN A 97 1.55 22.44 13.41
C GLN A 97 2.51 22.10 12.26
N GLY A 98 2.30 22.68 11.07
CA GLY A 98 3.19 22.49 9.92
C GLY A 98 3.09 21.10 9.28
N GLN A 99 1.90 20.52 9.25
CA GLN A 99 1.68 19.10 8.96
C GLN A 99 0.91 18.91 7.67
N GLU A 100 1.02 17.73 7.07
CA GLU A 100 0.28 17.39 5.85
C GLU A 100 -1.21 17.17 6.16
N ALA A 101 -2.08 17.55 5.21
CA ALA A 101 -3.53 17.53 5.41
C ALA A 101 -4.08 16.12 5.73
N PHE A 102 -3.53 15.07 5.13
CA PHE A 102 -3.98 13.69 5.37
C PHE A 102 -3.85 13.25 6.84
N TRP A 103 -2.95 13.84 7.63
CA TRP A 103 -2.84 13.49 9.05
C TRP A 103 -4.09 13.90 9.84
N TYR A 104 -4.78 14.95 9.39
CA TYR A 104 -6.03 15.40 9.97
C TYR A 104 -7.20 14.50 9.56
N GLN A 105 -7.18 13.94 8.35
CA GLN A 105 -8.09 12.86 7.95
C GLN A 105 -7.89 11.63 8.84
N GLY A 106 -6.63 11.25 9.07
CA GLY A 106 -6.27 10.14 9.96
C GLY A 106 -6.89 10.29 11.34
N TYR A 107 -6.94 11.50 11.90
CA TYR A 107 -7.61 11.80 13.17
C TYR A 107 -9.13 11.54 13.15
N LEU A 108 -9.82 11.76 12.03
CA LEU A 108 -11.24 11.46 11.95
C LEU A 108 -11.53 9.96 11.94
N MET A 109 -10.62 9.14 11.41
CA MET A 109 -10.78 7.68 11.36
C MET A 109 -10.83 7.01 12.73
N VAL A 110 -10.34 7.72 13.74
CA VAL A 110 -10.13 7.26 15.11
C VAL A 110 -10.94 8.06 16.13
N SER A 111 -11.85 8.92 15.65
CA SER A 111 -12.77 9.70 16.47
C SER A 111 -14.25 9.48 16.12
N ASN A 112 -15.16 9.89 17.01
CA ASN A 112 -16.61 9.77 16.81
C ASN A 112 -17.22 10.82 15.87
N GLY A 113 -16.40 11.69 15.26
CA GLY A 113 -16.88 12.78 14.40
C GLY A 113 -17.55 13.93 15.16
N PRO A 114 -18.25 14.84 14.45
CA PRO A 114 -18.89 16.00 15.06
C PRO A 114 -20.05 15.61 16.01
N PRO A 115 -20.36 16.46 17.00
CA PRO A 115 -19.70 17.73 17.29
C PRO A 115 -18.49 17.59 18.23
N LEU A 116 -18.26 16.41 18.81
CA LEU A 116 -17.36 16.24 19.96
C LEU A 116 -15.95 15.77 19.60
N PHE A 117 -15.78 15.10 18.46
CA PHE A 117 -14.50 14.57 17.97
C PHE A 117 -13.73 13.79 19.04
N GLU A 118 -14.44 13.00 19.84
CA GLU A 118 -13.82 12.18 20.88
C GLU A 118 -13.03 11.06 20.25
N ALA A 119 -11.81 10.90 20.72
CA ALA A 119 -10.84 9.88 20.35
C ALA A 119 -11.30 8.48 20.82
N VAL A 120 -12.19 7.82 20.07
CA VAL A 120 -12.81 6.54 20.47
C VAL A 120 -11.79 5.40 20.56
N TYR A 121 -10.84 5.36 19.62
CA TYR A 121 -9.90 4.26 19.52
C TYR A 121 -8.65 4.44 20.39
N PHE A 122 -8.29 5.68 20.72
CA PHE A 122 -7.01 5.95 21.41
C PHE A 122 -6.96 5.50 22.84
N ASP A 123 -8.09 5.55 23.55
CA ASP A 123 -8.17 5.04 24.92
C ASP A 123 -7.93 3.52 24.98
N GLN A 124 -7.95 2.83 23.83
CA GLN A 124 -7.72 1.40 23.71
C GLN A 124 -6.29 1.05 23.26
N LEU A 125 -5.50 2.04 22.84
CA LEU A 125 -4.14 1.81 22.34
C LEU A 125 -3.12 1.91 23.46
N ASP A 126 -2.17 0.97 23.47
CA ASP A 126 -1.00 1.09 24.32
C ASP A 126 0.01 2.12 23.77
N GLU A 127 0.98 2.50 24.60
CA GLU A 127 1.98 3.52 24.25
C GLU A 127 2.83 3.11 23.04
N ASN A 128 3.08 1.81 22.83
CA ASN A 128 3.82 1.33 21.67
C ASN A 128 2.99 1.47 20.39
N GLN A 129 1.71 1.13 20.44
CA GLN A 129 0.79 1.30 19.32
C GLN A 129 0.67 2.78 18.94
N LEU A 130 0.52 3.67 19.93
CA LEU A 130 0.54 5.12 19.69
C LEU A 130 1.83 5.57 19.02
N ASN A 131 2.98 5.16 19.54
CA ASN A 131 4.27 5.59 19.00
C ASN A 131 4.50 5.05 17.57
N ASN A 132 3.93 3.89 17.23
CA ASN A 132 3.96 3.34 15.88
C ASN A 132 3.06 4.08 14.88
N MET A 133 2.08 4.86 15.35
CA MET A 133 1.23 5.68 14.48
C MET A 133 1.92 6.99 14.05
N GLY A 134 3.17 7.20 14.46
CA GLY A 134 3.99 8.35 14.06
C GLY A 134 3.31 9.67 14.43
N PHE A 135 3.20 10.57 13.45
CA PHE A 135 2.65 11.90 13.66
C PHE A 135 1.18 11.92 14.09
N LEU A 136 0.39 10.89 13.74
CA LEU A 136 -1.00 10.80 14.21
C LEU A 136 -1.06 10.79 15.74
N SER A 137 -0.05 10.24 16.42
CA SER A 137 0.03 10.31 17.89
C SER A 137 0.23 11.74 18.41
N GLU A 138 0.92 12.60 17.67
CA GLU A 138 1.11 14.02 18.02
C GLU A 138 -0.18 14.81 17.78
N VAL A 139 -0.84 14.58 16.64
CA VAL A 139 -2.17 15.16 16.34
C VAL A 139 -3.16 14.84 17.45
N VAL A 140 -3.12 13.62 17.96
CA VAL A 140 -4.08 13.14 18.95
C VAL A 140 -3.76 13.65 20.35
N ARG A 141 -2.47 13.75 20.67
CA ARG A 141 -2.00 14.37 21.92
C ARG A 141 -2.13 15.89 21.90
N SER A 142 -2.36 16.49 20.73
CA SER A 142 -2.58 17.93 20.59
C SER A 142 -3.97 18.35 21.09
N ASP A 143 -4.21 19.66 21.06
CA ASP A 143 -5.52 20.24 21.35
C ASP A 143 -6.48 20.23 20.15
N LEU A 144 -6.17 19.50 19.06
CA LEU A 144 -7.00 19.42 17.84
C LEU A 144 -8.46 19.11 18.17
N ARG A 145 -8.73 18.15 19.08
CA ARG A 145 -10.08 17.82 19.54
C ARG A 145 -10.86 19.07 19.97
N SER A 146 -10.26 19.85 20.87
CA SER A 146 -10.89 21.03 21.44
C SER A 146 -11.03 22.14 20.41
N CYS A 147 -10.06 22.27 19.49
CA CYS A 147 -10.11 23.23 18.40
C CYS A 147 -11.20 22.88 17.38
N LEU A 148 -11.36 21.61 17.01
CA LEU A 148 -12.41 21.15 16.10
C LEU A 148 -13.80 21.32 16.71
N ALA A 149 -13.98 20.97 17.99
CA ALA A 149 -15.26 21.16 18.68
C ALA A 149 -15.63 22.65 18.79
N GLU A 150 -14.67 23.51 19.19
CA GLU A 150 -14.87 24.96 19.22
C GLU A 150 -15.19 25.53 17.83
N PHE A 151 -14.44 25.09 16.80
CA PHE A 151 -14.67 25.52 15.42
C PHE A 151 -16.04 25.09 14.92
N TYR A 152 -16.44 23.84 15.19
CA TYR A 152 -17.75 23.31 14.80
C TYR A 152 -18.89 24.16 15.36
N GLU A 153 -18.82 24.52 16.65
CA GLU A 153 -19.80 25.38 17.31
C GLU A 153 -19.77 26.82 16.76
N LYS A 154 -18.59 27.46 16.73
CA LYS A 154 -18.47 28.88 16.38
C LYS A 154 -18.74 29.17 14.91
N ALA A 155 -18.37 28.24 14.03
CA ALA A 155 -18.59 28.38 12.59
C ALA A 155 -19.97 27.88 12.14
N ASP A 156 -20.79 27.35 13.08
CA ASP A 156 -22.06 26.69 12.77
C ASP A 156 -21.91 25.71 11.60
N ILE A 157 -20.96 24.76 11.77
CA ILE A 157 -20.56 23.87 10.68
C ILE A 157 -21.74 23.04 10.18
N ALA A 158 -22.67 22.66 11.04
CA ALA A 158 -23.88 21.97 10.63
C ALA A 158 -24.66 22.77 9.57
N SER A 159 -24.93 24.05 9.81
CA SER A 159 -25.61 24.91 8.82
C SER A 159 -24.78 25.14 7.56
N LEU A 160 -23.45 25.29 7.70
CA LEU A 160 -22.56 25.47 6.55
C LEU A 160 -22.50 24.20 5.69
N TYR A 161 -22.46 23.03 6.31
CA TYR A 161 -22.51 21.73 5.66
C TYR A 161 -23.83 21.54 4.90
N GLU A 162 -24.98 21.80 5.53
CA GLU A 162 -26.28 21.75 4.84
C GLU A 162 -26.37 22.72 3.66
N LYS A 163 -25.75 23.91 3.77
CA LYS A 163 -25.73 24.89 2.69
C LYS A 163 -25.02 24.36 1.44
N TYR A 164 -23.90 23.66 1.60
CA TYR A 164 -23.09 23.16 0.49
C TYR A 164 -23.41 21.71 0.09
N ARG A 165 -24.17 20.98 0.91
CA ARG A 165 -24.65 19.61 0.62
C ARG A 165 -25.14 19.42 -0.83
N PRO A 166 -25.98 20.30 -1.42
CA PRO A 166 -26.43 20.12 -2.80
C PRO A 166 -25.30 20.10 -3.84
N ASP A 167 -24.21 20.85 -3.62
CA ASP A 167 -23.05 20.85 -4.51
C ASP A 167 -22.28 19.52 -4.43
N TYR A 168 -22.14 18.97 -3.21
CA TYR A 168 -21.53 17.66 -2.99
C TYR A 168 -22.37 16.53 -3.60
N GLU A 169 -23.69 16.55 -3.40
CA GLU A 169 -24.61 15.58 -3.99
C GLU A 169 -24.59 15.63 -5.51
N ALA A 170 -24.48 16.83 -6.10
CA ALA A 170 -24.34 17.00 -7.55
C ALA A 170 -23.03 16.41 -8.08
N GLU A 171 -21.91 16.58 -7.37
CA GLU A 171 -20.62 15.98 -7.75
C GLU A 171 -20.63 14.46 -7.63
N ILE A 172 -21.17 13.93 -6.53
CA ILE A 172 -21.37 12.48 -6.36
C ILE A 172 -22.21 11.94 -7.51
N ALA A 173 -23.34 12.57 -7.83
CA ALA A 173 -24.18 12.14 -8.93
C ALA A 173 -23.45 12.19 -10.28
N ARG A 174 -22.58 13.19 -10.49
CA ARG A 174 -21.79 13.35 -11.71
C ARG A 174 -20.77 12.22 -11.91
N VAL A 175 -20.06 11.83 -10.85
CA VAL A 175 -18.99 10.80 -10.93
C VAL A 175 -19.49 9.38 -10.70
N ARG A 176 -20.70 9.22 -10.14
CA ARG A 176 -21.24 7.92 -9.73
C ARG A 176 -21.21 6.90 -10.85
N GLU A 177 -21.82 7.21 -11.99
CA GLU A 177 -21.98 6.20 -13.04
C GLU A 177 -20.64 5.77 -13.62
N SER A 178 -19.77 6.72 -13.98
CA SER A 178 -18.45 6.40 -14.51
C SER A 178 -17.55 5.70 -13.49
N THR A 179 -17.71 5.97 -12.19
CA THR A 179 -17.02 5.22 -11.14
C THR A 179 -17.48 3.76 -11.11
N TYR A 180 -18.80 3.52 -11.04
CA TYR A 180 -19.32 2.15 -10.99
C TYR A 180 -19.03 1.37 -12.27
N GLU A 181 -19.14 1.99 -13.45
CA GLU A 181 -18.78 1.33 -14.72
C GLU A 181 -17.35 0.78 -14.72
N LYS A 182 -16.39 1.53 -14.15
CA LYS A 182 -14.98 1.09 -14.05
C LYS A 182 -14.80 -0.03 -13.04
N ILE A 183 -15.47 0.07 -11.89
CA ILE A 183 -15.45 -0.99 -10.88
C ILE A 183 -16.04 -2.27 -11.47
N GLU A 184 -17.23 -2.18 -12.07
CA GLU A 184 -17.89 -3.31 -12.72
C GLU A 184 -17.03 -3.95 -13.82
N TYR A 185 -16.33 -3.12 -14.60
CA TYR A 185 -15.39 -3.61 -15.61
C TYR A 185 -14.32 -4.51 -14.99
N VAL A 186 -13.69 -4.07 -13.89
CA VAL A 186 -12.63 -4.84 -13.22
C VAL A 186 -13.19 -6.12 -12.61
N TYR A 187 -14.38 -6.08 -12.01
CA TYR A 187 -15.06 -7.28 -11.51
C TYR A 187 -15.31 -8.31 -12.61
N LYS A 188 -15.80 -7.87 -13.77
CA LYS A 188 -16.05 -8.73 -14.94
C LYS A 188 -14.76 -9.30 -15.49
N VAL A 189 -13.73 -8.48 -15.65
CA VAL A 189 -12.43 -8.89 -16.22
C VAL A 189 -11.70 -9.91 -15.36
N PHE A 190 -11.82 -9.80 -14.03
CA PHE A 190 -11.07 -10.66 -13.10
C PHE A 190 -11.93 -11.70 -12.39
N HIS A 191 -13.22 -11.79 -12.73
CA HIS A 191 -14.19 -12.71 -12.11
C HIS A 191 -14.23 -12.58 -10.58
N LEU A 192 -14.29 -11.34 -10.09
CA LEU A 192 -14.29 -11.06 -8.64
C LEU A 192 -15.68 -11.31 -8.03
N ASP A 193 -15.72 -11.97 -6.87
CA ASP A 193 -16.93 -12.02 -6.03
C ASP A 193 -16.87 -10.87 -5.01
N PRO A 194 -17.85 -9.93 -5.02
CA PRO A 194 -18.00 -8.90 -3.99
C PRO A 194 -17.78 -9.42 -2.56
N LYS A 195 -18.26 -10.62 -2.24
CA LYS A 195 -18.19 -11.19 -0.87
C LYS A 195 -16.76 -11.53 -0.43
N GLU A 196 -15.80 -11.59 -1.34
CA GLU A 196 -14.39 -11.83 -1.03
C GLU A 196 -13.62 -10.55 -0.68
N ALA A 197 -14.21 -9.36 -0.91
CA ALA A 197 -13.59 -8.10 -0.55
C ALA A 197 -13.34 -7.99 0.97
N ARG A 198 -12.14 -7.55 1.35
CA ARG A 198 -11.81 -7.23 2.76
C ARG A 198 -12.38 -5.88 3.19
N GLY A 199 -13.70 -5.85 3.38
CA GLY A 199 -14.45 -4.74 3.97
C GLY A 199 -14.88 -3.67 2.96
N LYS A 200 -15.59 -2.66 3.48
CA LYS A 200 -16.18 -1.59 2.68
C LYS A 200 -15.11 -0.54 2.31
N VAL A 201 -15.23 0.07 1.14
CA VAL A 201 -14.49 1.26 0.71
C VAL A 201 -15.49 2.41 0.59
N VAL A 202 -15.21 3.53 1.24
CA VAL A 202 -15.99 4.76 1.17
C VAL A 202 -15.13 5.82 0.50
N MET A 203 -15.60 6.37 -0.62
CA MET A 203 -14.95 7.49 -1.29
C MET A 203 -15.72 8.79 -0.95
N ASP A 204 -15.14 9.56 -0.04
CA ASP A 204 -15.62 10.87 0.41
C ASP A 204 -15.27 11.94 -0.63
N VAL A 205 -16.29 12.51 -1.26
CA VAL A 205 -16.13 13.65 -2.17
C VAL A 205 -15.94 14.90 -1.33
N ASN A 206 -14.80 15.57 -1.46
CA ASN A 206 -14.46 16.73 -0.64
C ASN A 206 -13.93 17.91 -1.45
N TYR A 207 -14.76 18.96 -1.60
CA TYR A 207 -14.36 20.18 -2.31
C TYR A 207 -13.22 20.94 -1.63
N LEU A 208 -12.98 20.72 -0.33
CA LEU A 208 -12.00 21.44 0.47
C LEU A 208 -10.59 20.81 0.42
N LEU A 209 -10.46 19.62 -0.19
CA LEU A 209 -9.19 18.95 -0.46
C LEU A 209 -8.48 19.56 -1.70
N GLU A 210 -7.22 19.19 -1.89
CA GLU A 210 -6.48 19.40 -3.13
C GLU A 210 -7.16 18.71 -4.32
N MET A 211 -7.19 19.38 -5.47
CA MET A 211 -7.76 18.78 -6.67
C MET A 211 -6.91 17.63 -7.21
N GLY A 212 -7.53 16.48 -7.45
CA GLY A 212 -6.94 15.38 -8.23
C GLY A 212 -6.00 14.44 -7.49
N ARG A 213 -5.96 14.48 -6.16
CA ARG A 213 -5.35 13.41 -5.36
C ARG A 213 -6.42 12.63 -4.60
N ALA A 214 -6.26 11.33 -4.68
CA ALA A 214 -6.89 10.34 -3.83
C ALA A 214 -5.90 10.05 -2.70
N GLU A 215 -6.23 10.44 -1.48
CA GLU A 215 -5.39 10.15 -0.32
C GLU A 215 -6.10 9.09 0.53
N THR A 216 -5.46 7.93 0.62
CA THR A 216 -5.80 6.88 1.58
C THR A 216 -4.68 6.68 2.57
N TRP A 217 -5.07 6.07 3.68
CA TRP A 217 -4.16 5.51 4.66
C TRP A 217 -4.19 3.98 4.51
N PRO A 218 -3.30 3.39 3.69
CA PRO A 218 -3.30 1.95 3.46
C PRO A 218 -2.87 1.13 4.69
N ASP A 219 -2.18 1.75 5.65
CA ASP A 219 -1.36 0.99 6.63
C ASP A 219 -1.92 0.93 8.05
N LEU A 220 -3.15 1.40 8.24
CA LEU A 220 -3.90 1.24 9.48
C LEU A 220 -5.12 0.35 9.27
N PRO A 221 -4.93 -0.94 8.91
CA PRO A 221 -6.04 -1.87 8.66
C PRO A 221 -7.00 -2.02 9.84
N ASP A 222 -6.54 -1.71 11.06
CA ASP A 222 -7.35 -1.76 12.29
C ASP A 222 -8.14 -0.47 12.60
N TYR A 223 -7.90 0.64 11.87
CA TYR A 223 -8.45 1.95 12.20
C TYR A 223 -9.47 2.42 11.17
N ARG A 224 -10.39 1.51 10.86
CA ARG A 224 -11.49 1.77 9.94
C ARG A 224 -12.68 2.31 10.70
N ARG A 225 -13.10 3.56 10.41
CA ARG A 225 -14.37 4.10 10.94
C ARG A 225 -15.52 3.24 10.41
N GLY A 226 -16.09 2.43 11.29
CA GLY A 226 -17.14 1.46 10.94
C GLY A 226 -16.66 0.28 10.08
N GLY A 227 -15.37 -0.07 10.10
CA GLY A 227 -14.85 -1.19 9.30
C GLY A 227 -14.64 -0.89 7.81
N ALA A 228 -14.86 0.37 7.40
CA ALA A 228 -14.60 0.84 6.03
C ALA A 228 -13.23 1.53 5.87
N THR A 229 -12.59 1.31 4.71
CA THR A 229 -11.47 2.14 4.22
C THR A 229 -12.04 3.43 3.66
N TRP A 230 -11.54 4.58 4.10
CA TRP A 230 -11.99 5.89 3.61
C TRP A 230 -10.96 6.50 2.68
N LEU A 231 -11.40 6.77 1.46
CA LEU A 231 -10.69 7.52 0.44
C LEU A 231 -11.27 8.93 0.36
N GLN A 232 -10.41 9.94 0.28
CA GLN A 232 -10.88 11.28 -0.07
C GLN A 232 -10.62 11.62 -1.51
N PHE A 233 -11.57 12.32 -2.12
CA PHE A 233 -11.49 12.74 -3.49
C PHE A 233 -11.91 14.19 -3.66
N GLY A 234 -10.96 15.02 -4.08
CA GLY A 234 -11.22 16.38 -4.51
C GLY A 234 -11.75 16.41 -5.94
N PRO A 235 -12.78 17.22 -6.25
CA PRO A 235 -13.29 17.37 -7.61
C PRO A 235 -12.19 17.84 -8.55
N ASN A 236 -12.02 17.16 -9.67
CA ASN A 236 -10.99 17.45 -10.65
C ASN A 236 -11.61 18.02 -11.94
N PRO A 237 -11.52 19.33 -12.19
CA PRO A 237 -12.10 19.96 -13.38
C PRO A 237 -11.43 19.49 -14.68
N MET A 238 -10.24 18.91 -14.60
CA MET A 238 -9.54 18.34 -15.76
C MET A 238 -10.07 16.95 -16.12
N ASN A 239 -11.01 16.40 -15.35
CA ASN A 239 -11.82 15.23 -15.68
C ASN A 239 -10.99 13.99 -16.08
N ARG A 240 -9.78 13.84 -15.53
CA ARG A 240 -8.86 12.78 -15.97
C ARG A 240 -9.06 11.46 -15.24
N ASP A 241 -9.70 11.46 -14.08
CA ASP A 241 -9.72 10.28 -13.22
C ASP A 241 -10.93 10.21 -12.27
N ASP A 242 -12.13 10.23 -12.82
CA ASP A 242 -13.41 10.11 -12.08
C ASP A 242 -13.74 8.68 -11.64
N GLY A 243 -12.75 7.85 -11.31
CA GLY A 243 -13.02 6.53 -10.75
C GLY A 243 -11.87 5.53 -10.79
N SER A 244 -10.71 5.81 -11.40
CA SER A 244 -9.58 4.87 -11.33
C SER A 244 -9.02 4.85 -9.91
N SER A 245 -9.07 5.96 -9.16
CA SER A 245 -8.78 5.95 -7.72
C SER A 245 -9.74 5.08 -6.91
N ALA A 246 -11.01 5.00 -7.30
CA ALA A 246 -11.95 4.08 -6.64
C ALA A 246 -11.57 2.62 -6.92
N VAL A 247 -11.22 2.31 -8.16
CA VAL A 247 -10.69 1.00 -8.55
C VAL A 247 -9.41 0.68 -7.78
N HIS A 248 -8.48 1.63 -7.68
CA HIS A 248 -7.22 1.51 -6.94
C HIS A 248 -7.45 0.98 -5.52
N GLU A 249 -8.21 1.73 -4.74
CA GLU A 249 -8.47 1.42 -3.33
C GLU A 249 -9.26 0.13 -3.16
N LEU A 250 -10.21 -0.12 -4.04
CA LEU A 250 -10.97 -1.36 -4.03
C LEU A 250 -10.07 -2.56 -4.33
N MET A 251 -9.11 -2.43 -5.25
CA MET A 251 -8.23 -3.53 -5.62
C MET A 251 -7.24 -3.92 -4.52
N HIS A 252 -6.85 -3.01 -3.62
CA HIS A 252 -6.10 -3.38 -2.42
C HIS A 252 -6.82 -4.47 -1.61
N THR A 253 -8.16 -4.44 -1.56
CA THR A 253 -8.97 -5.43 -0.81
C THR A 253 -8.88 -6.86 -1.37
N TYR A 254 -8.49 -7.01 -2.64
CA TYR A 254 -8.35 -8.28 -3.35
C TYR A 254 -6.90 -8.69 -3.59
N VAL A 255 -6.03 -7.74 -3.95
CA VAL A 255 -4.62 -8.00 -4.28
C VAL A 255 -3.81 -8.36 -3.04
N ASN A 256 -3.95 -7.61 -1.94
CA ASN A 256 -3.21 -7.88 -0.70
C ASN A 256 -3.38 -9.32 -0.17
N PRO A 257 -4.62 -9.84 0.01
CA PRO A 257 -4.82 -11.22 0.44
C PRO A 257 -4.13 -12.25 -0.46
N LEU A 258 -4.15 -12.04 -1.78
CA LEU A 258 -3.57 -12.95 -2.75
C LEU A 258 -2.04 -12.91 -2.71
N LEU A 259 -1.44 -11.72 -2.62
CA LEU A 259 0.01 -11.60 -2.46
C LEU A 259 0.48 -12.21 -1.14
N ALA A 260 -0.29 -12.02 -0.05
CA ALA A 260 0.02 -12.62 1.25
C ALA A 260 -0.06 -14.16 1.20
N LYS A 261 -1.06 -14.71 0.49
CA LYS A 261 -1.20 -16.16 0.23
C LYS A 261 -0.01 -16.74 -0.56
N HIS A 262 0.63 -15.93 -1.41
CA HIS A 262 1.71 -16.35 -2.32
C HIS A 262 3.06 -15.66 -2.05
N LYS A 263 3.36 -15.39 -0.78
CA LYS A 263 4.51 -14.57 -0.39
C LYS A 263 5.86 -15.06 -0.92
N SER A 264 6.07 -16.38 -1.07
CA SER A 264 7.30 -16.92 -1.64
C SER A 264 7.53 -16.46 -3.09
N LYS A 265 6.47 -16.44 -3.92
CA LYS A 265 6.52 -15.88 -5.28
C LYS A 265 6.75 -14.37 -5.27
N VAL A 266 6.12 -13.66 -4.33
CA VAL A 266 6.36 -12.22 -4.14
C VAL A 266 7.82 -11.94 -3.81
N ASN A 267 8.42 -12.69 -2.88
CA ASN A 267 9.84 -12.54 -2.53
C ASN A 267 10.74 -12.79 -3.73
N ASN A 268 10.46 -13.83 -4.54
CA ASN A 268 11.23 -14.12 -5.76
C ASN A 268 11.12 -12.99 -6.78
N PHE A 269 9.93 -12.41 -6.95
CA PHE A 269 9.70 -11.26 -7.81
C PHE A 269 10.45 -10.02 -7.32
N VAL A 270 10.38 -9.73 -6.02
CA VAL A 270 11.09 -8.62 -5.35
C VAL A 270 12.60 -8.72 -5.61
N LEU A 271 13.18 -9.88 -5.32
CA LEU A 271 14.60 -10.13 -5.54
C LEU A 271 14.98 -10.05 -7.01
N SER A 272 14.13 -10.58 -7.89
CA SER A 272 14.37 -10.58 -9.34
C SER A 272 14.41 -9.20 -9.96
N ASN A 273 13.64 -8.28 -9.38
CA ASN A 273 13.46 -6.94 -9.91
C ASN A 273 14.17 -5.88 -9.08
N GLY A 274 14.94 -6.28 -8.05
CA GLY A 274 15.61 -5.34 -7.15
C GLY A 274 14.64 -4.37 -6.48
N ILE A 275 13.42 -4.82 -6.20
CA ILE A 275 12.41 -3.98 -5.55
C ILE A 275 12.83 -3.80 -4.10
N MET A 276 13.15 -2.56 -3.73
CA MET A 276 13.46 -2.20 -2.35
C MET A 276 12.26 -1.45 -1.77
N SER A 277 12.15 -1.43 -0.44
CA SER A 277 11.21 -0.52 0.23
C SER A 277 11.54 0.92 -0.16
N ALA A 278 10.51 1.74 -0.35
CA ALA A 278 10.66 3.14 -0.69
C ALA A 278 9.70 3.96 0.17
N GLY A 279 10.23 4.91 0.95
CA GLY A 279 9.42 5.71 1.87
C GLY A 279 8.67 4.84 2.89
N PRO A 280 7.34 4.99 3.05
CA PRO A 280 6.56 4.21 4.01
C PRO A 280 6.29 2.78 3.55
N TYR A 281 6.52 2.44 2.29
CA TYR A 281 6.12 1.14 1.73
C TYR A 281 7.15 0.05 2.02
N SER A 282 6.70 -1.03 2.65
CA SER A 282 7.40 -2.32 2.66
C SER A 282 7.52 -2.89 1.24
N THR A 283 8.45 -3.83 1.04
CA THR A 283 8.60 -4.51 -0.25
C THR A 283 7.32 -5.24 -0.70
N HIS A 284 6.52 -5.73 0.25
CA HIS A 284 5.22 -6.35 -0.06
C HIS A 284 4.23 -5.31 -0.59
N GLN A 285 4.10 -4.16 0.09
CA GLN A 285 3.22 -3.08 -0.36
C GLN A 285 3.69 -2.49 -1.69
N MET A 286 5.00 -2.42 -1.95
CA MET A 286 5.51 -2.02 -3.27
C MET A 286 5.01 -2.95 -4.38
N VAL A 287 5.01 -4.27 -4.15
CA VAL A 287 4.47 -5.24 -5.13
C VAL A 287 2.96 -5.11 -5.25
N GLU A 288 2.26 -4.93 -4.13
CA GLU A 288 0.82 -4.65 -4.12
C GLU A 288 0.47 -3.44 -4.98
N GLU A 289 1.10 -2.29 -4.73
CA GLU A 289 0.95 -1.07 -5.54
C GLU A 289 1.25 -1.32 -7.01
N ILE A 290 2.32 -2.05 -7.36
CA ILE A 290 2.64 -2.38 -8.75
C ILE A 290 1.46 -3.07 -9.45
N PHE A 291 0.82 -4.03 -8.78
CA PHE A 291 -0.35 -4.74 -9.33
C PHE A 291 -1.60 -3.87 -9.35
N VAL A 292 -1.90 -3.16 -8.25
CA VAL A 292 -3.07 -2.28 -8.17
C VAL A 292 -3.01 -1.17 -9.22
N ARG A 293 -1.84 -0.51 -9.37
CA ARG A 293 -1.59 0.52 -10.40
C ARG A 293 -1.68 -0.02 -11.82
N ALA A 294 -1.30 -1.27 -12.06
CA ALA A 294 -1.52 -1.89 -13.36
C ALA A 294 -3.02 -2.12 -13.62
N ILE A 295 -3.77 -2.58 -12.61
CA ILE A 295 -5.19 -2.88 -12.74
C ILE A 295 -6.05 -1.62 -12.88
N GLU A 296 -5.78 -0.56 -12.12
CA GLU A 296 -6.54 0.70 -12.16
C GLU A 296 -6.52 1.36 -13.56
N CYS A 297 -5.47 1.09 -14.34
CA CYS A 297 -5.31 1.64 -15.69
C CYS A 297 -6.16 0.90 -16.74
N LEU A 298 -6.66 -0.31 -16.43
CA LEU A 298 -7.36 -1.14 -17.40
C LEU A 298 -8.67 -0.52 -17.91
N PRO A 299 -9.57 0.02 -17.05
CA PRO A 299 -10.79 0.67 -17.53
C PRO A 299 -10.52 1.87 -18.45
N ALA A 300 -9.38 2.55 -18.27
CA ALA A 300 -8.99 3.68 -19.11
C ALA A 300 -8.43 3.23 -20.48
N GLY A 301 -8.13 1.94 -20.66
CA GLY A 301 -7.52 1.38 -21.88
C GLY A 301 -6.13 1.95 -22.19
N ARG A 302 -5.51 2.63 -21.23
CA ARG A 302 -4.19 3.25 -21.38
C ARG A 302 -3.48 3.29 -20.04
N TYR A 303 -2.18 3.01 -20.08
CA TYR A 303 -1.34 3.23 -18.92
C TYR A 303 -1.24 4.74 -18.64
N VAL A 304 -1.69 5.15 -17.46
CA VAL A 304 -1.52 6.53 -17.00
C VAL A 304 -0.11 6.63 -16.44
N ASN A 305 0.75 7.38 -17.11
CA ASN A 305 2.11 7.59 -16.63
C ASN A 305 2.05 8.47 -15.38
N TYR A 306 2.07 7.85 -14.21
CA TYR A 306 2.27 8.53 -12.93
C TYR A 306 3.74 8.91 -12.84
N ASP A 307 4.13 9.99 -13.51
CA ASP A 307 5.50 10.52 -13.59
C ASP A 307 6.16 10.82 -12.22
N THR A 308 5.42 10.67 -11.11
CA THR A 308 5.83 11.11 -9.77
C THR A 308 6.16 9.99 -8.80
N ILE A 309 5.74 8.74 -9.04
CA ILE A 309 6.08 7.60 -8.17
C ILE A 309 6.56 6.45 -9.05
N ASN A 310 7.89 6.28 -9.10
CA ASN A 310 8.53 5.19 -9.83
C ASN A 310 8.19 3.86 -9.13
N PHE A 311 7.02 3.29 -9.40
CA PHE A 311 6.75 1.87 -9.15
C PHE A 311 7.35 1.08 -10.31
N PRO A 312 8.57 0.53 -10.16
CA PRO A 312 9.20 -0.20 -11.25
C PRO A 312 8.28 -1.34 -11.69
N ARG A 313 8.20 -1.60 -13.00
CA ARG A 313 7.42 -2.69 -13.60
C ARG A 313 5.90 -2.54 -13.64
N SER A 314 5.26 -1.54 -13.03
CA SER A 314 3.78 -1.38 -13.14
C SER A 314 3.32 -1.28 -14.61
N LYS A 315 4.07 -0.58 -15.46
CA LYS A 315 3.84 -0.56 -16.91
C LYS A 315 4.05 -1.95 -17.54
N ASP A 316 5.08 -2.68 -17.14
CA ASP A 316 5.36 -4.01 -17.68
C ASP A 316 4.25 -5.00 -17.30
N ILE A 317 3.71 -4.91 -16.08
CA ILE A 317 2.56 -5.70 -15.60
C ILE A 317 1.28 -5.30 -16.34
N PHE A 318 1.08 -4.00 -16.60
CA PHE A 318 -0.02 -3.52 -17.43
C PHE A 318 0.07 -4.07 -18.86
N ASP A 319 1.25 -4.02 -19.48
CA ASP A 319 1.46 -4.58 -20.82
C ASP A 319 1.24 -6.10 -20.83
N PHE A 320 1.68 -6.80 -19.76
CA PHE A 320 1.50 -8.25 -19.58
C PHE A 320 0.02 -8.67 -19.57
N PHE A 321 -0.87 -7.84 -19.01
CA PHE A 321 -2.31 -8.09 -19.06
C PHE A 321 -2.81 -8.24 -20.50
N PHE A 322 -2.35 -7.40 -21.44
CA PHE A 322 -2.82 -7.46 -22.82
C PHE A 322 -2.14 -8.54 -23.66
N SER A 323 -0.95 -9.02 -23.25
CA SER A 323 -0.21 -10.03 -24.01
C SER A 323 -0.47 -11.47 -23.56
N ASP A 324 -0.64 -11.70 -22.25
CA ASP A 324 -0.51 -13.05 -21.67
C ASP A 324 -1.66 -13.45 -20.71
N PHE A 325 -2.62 -12.55 -20.47
CA PHE A 325 -3.82 -12.82 -19.68
C PHE A 325 -5.05 -13.00 -20.59
N ASP A 326 -5.79 -14.09 -20.36
CA ASP A 326 -7.06 -14.35 -21.04
C ASP A 326 -8.24 -14.09 -20.09
N PRO A 327 -8.88 -12.90 -20.15
CA PRO A 327 -10.00 -12.57 -19.26
C PRO A 327 -11.22 -13.47 -19.45
N ALA A 328 -11.29 -14.28 -20.52
CA ALA A 328 -12.40 -15.23 -20.70
C ALA A 328 -12.26 -16.50 -19.86
N THR A 329 -11.04 -16.86 -19.46
CA THR A 329 -10.76 -18.14 -18.79
C THR A 329 -9.99 -17.98 -17.48
N GLU A 330 -9.48 -16.79 -17.20
CA GLU A 330 -8.57 -16.53 -16.08
C GLU A 330 -9.15 -15.49 -15.11
N ASN A 331 -8.74 -15.56 -13.85
CA ASN A 331 -9.17 -14.67 -12.79
C ASN A 331 -7.98 -13.85 -12.23
N LEU A 332 -8.24 -12.97 -11.25
CA LEU A 332 -7.21 -12.15 -10.62
C LEU A 332 -6.00 -12.95 -10.10
N GLU A 333 -6.26 -14.06 -9.39
CA GLU A 333 -5.19 -14.88 -8.83
C GLU A 333 -4.29 -15.46 -9.93
N THR A 334 -4.89 -15.95 -11.02
CA THR A 334 -4.17 -16.48 -12.19
C THR A 334 -3.33 -15.40 -12.86
N PHE A 335 -3.90 -14.20 -13.04
CA PHE A 335 -3.19 -13.03 -13.56
C PHE A 335 -1.94 -12.71 -12.72
N ILE A 336 -2.11 -12.55 -11.40
CA ILE A 336 -1.03 -12.20 -10.48
C ILE A 336 0.07 -13.26 -10.51
N LEU A 337 -0.30 -14.54 -10.42
CA LEU A 337 0.66 -15.65 -10.39
C LEU A 337 1.47 -15.75 -11.68
N LYS A 338 0.81 -15.63 -12.84
CA LYS A 338 1.49 -15.61 -14.14
C LYS A 338 2.46 -14.44 -14.26
N ALA A 339 2.03 -13.25 -13.87
CA ALA A 339 2.85 -12.05 -13.92
C ALA A 339 4.08 -12.18 -13.01
N LEU A 340 3.89 -12.61 -11.76
CA LEU A 340 5.00 -12.89 -10.84
C LEU A 340 6.00 -13.88 -11.45
N ASP A 341 5.51 -14.96 -12.07
CA ASP A 341 6.37 -15.97 -12.69
C ASP A 341 7.11 -15.47 -13.93
N ALA A 342 6.47 -14.65 -14.77
CA ALA A 342 7.02 -14.10 -16.00
C ALA A 342 8.13 -13.07 -15.75
N PHE A 343 7.98 -12.25 -14.72
CA PHE A 343 8.94 -11.22 -14.34
C PHE A 343 9.97 -11.67 -13.30
N THR A 344 9.88 -12.92 -12.83
CA THR A 344 10.95 -13.57 -12.06
C THR A 344 11.91 -14.21 -13.04
N SER A 345 13.12 -13.64 -13.17
CA SER A 345 14.07 -14.08 -14.20
C SER A 345 14.46 -15.55 -14.01
N GLN A 346 14.53 -16.30 -15.11
CA GLN A 346 15.01 -17.68 -15.05
C GLN A 346 16.45 -17.71 -14.52
N GLU A 347 17.28 -16.71 -14.83
CA GLU A 347 18.62 -16.59 -14.26
C GLU A 347 18.60 -16.44 -12.73
N ILE A 348 17.63 -15.75 -12.13
CA ILE A 348 17.54 -15.69 -10.66
C ILE A 348 16.92 -16.96 -10.11
N LYS A 349 15.98 -17.60 -10.81
CA LYS A 349 15.53 -18.96 -10.49
C LYS A 349 16.69 -19.96 -10.58
N ASP A 350 17.60 -19.78 -11.53
CA ASP A 350 18.75 -20.64 -11.80
C ASP A 350 19.93 -20.30 -10.90
N VAL A 351 20.17 -19.04 -10.53
CA VAL A 351 21.16 -18.63 -9.52
C VAL A 351 20.69 -19.06 -8.14
N TYR A 352 19.38 -19.02 -7.91
CA TYR A 352 18.75 -19.59 -6.73
C TYR A 352 18.91 -21.11 -6.70
N GLN A 353 18.49 -21.79 -7.76
CA GLN A 353 18.52 -23.24 -7.85
C GLN A 353 19.95 -23.77 -7.95
N ALA A 354 20.84 -23.10 -8.67
CA ALA A 354 22.26 -23.46 -8.77
C ALA A 354 23.05 -23.00 -7.56
N GLY A 355 22.72 -21.90 -6.89
CA GLY A 355 23.28 -21.55 -5.58
C GLY A 355 22.91 -22.61 -4.54
N TYR A 356 21.66 -23.07 -4.58
CA TYR A 356 21.16 -24.19 -3.80
C TYR A 356 21.82 -25.52 -4.18
N ASP A 357 21.84 -25.90 -5.46
CA ASP A 357 22.38 -27.17 -5.95
C ASP A 357 23.90 -27.21 -5.83
N LYS A 358 24.58 -26.09 -6.03
CA LYS A 358 26.01 -25.93 -5.74
C LYS A 358 26.24 -25.96 -4.25
N GLY A 359 25.35 -25.36 -3.45
CA GLY A 359 25.28 -25.58 -2.01
C GLY A 359 25.23 -27.08 -1.72
N LEU A 360 24.18 -27.78 -2.13
CA LEU A 360 23.99 -29.21 -1.95
C LEU A 360 25.17 -30.06 -2.45
N ALA A 361 25.69 -29.80 -3.65
CA ALA A 361 26.71 -30.59 -4.35
C ALA A 361 28.16 -30.27 -3.92
N GLN A 362 28.43 -29.07 -3.41
CA GLN A 362 29.68 -28.78 -2.68
C GLN A 362 29.65 -29.37 -1.27
N GLY A 363 28.55 -30.03 -0.90
CA GLY A 363 28.28 -30.43 0.46
C GLY A 363 28.16 -29.20 1.34
N LEU A 364 27.30 -28.25 1.07
CA LEU A 364 26.78 -27.29 2.06
C LEU A 364 25.40 -27.75 2.54
N GLY A 365 24.79 -28.72 1.85
CA GLY A 365 23.77 -29.61 2.42
C GLY A 365 24.34 -30.90 3.02
N SER A 366 25.65 -31.16 2.93
CA SER A 366 26.29 -32.40 3.43
C SER A 366 27.70 -32.28 3.99
N GLN A 367 28.42 -31.16 3.83
CA GLN A 367 29.21 -30.66 4.95
C GLN A 367 28.12 -30.17 5.85
N GLU A 368 27.91 -30.93 6.91
CA GLU A 368 27.66 -30.33 8.19
C GLU A 368 28.47 -29.02 8.22
N ALA A 369 27.83 -27.88 7.92
CA ALA A 369 28.11 -26.73 8.74
C ALA A 369 27.71 -27.21 10.12
N SER A 370 28.61 -27.96 10.76
CA SER A 370 28.37 -28.62 12.02
C SER A 370 27.80 -27.53 12.88
N ALA A 371 26.56 -27.73 13.35
CA ALA A 371 25.95 -26.85 14.33
C ALA A 371 27.10 -26.42 15.27
N PRO A 372 27.39 -25.10 15.38
CA PRO A 372 28.65 -24.61 15.89
C PRO A 372 29.21 -25.48 17.01
N GLU A 373 30.47 -25.90 16.89
CA GLU A 373 31.11 -26.93 17.73
C GLU A 373 30.93 -26.73 19.24
N ASP A 374 30.48 -25.55 19.67
CA ASP A 374 30.02 -25.29 21.02
C ASP A 374 28.88 -24.24 21.08
N ARG A 375 27.63 -24.68 21.33
CA ARG A 375 26.48 -23.77 21.64
C ARG A 375 26.76 -22.91 22.88
N GLY A 376 27.66 -23.31 23.77
CA GLY A 376 28.04 -22.57 24.97
C GLY A 376 28.74 -21.24 24.70
N LEU A 377 29.24 -21.02 23.48
CA LEU A 377 29.80 -19.72 23.06
C LEU A 377 28.72 -18.67 22.74
N TYR A 378 27.46 -19.10 22.59
CA TYR A 378 26.37 -18.22 22.20
C TYR A 378 25.50 -17.88 23.41
N LYS A 379 25.08 -16.62 23.47
CA LYS A 379 23.91 -16.24 24.25
C LYS A 379 22.69 -16.87 23.62
N THR A 380 22.00 -17.71 24.39
CA THR A 380 20.70 -18.23 23.98
C THR A 380 19.64 -17.17 24.25
N TRP A 381 18.99 -16.69 23.19
CA TRP A 381 17.76 -15.91 23.31
C TRP A 381 16.56 -16.82 23.60
N PRO A 382 15.48 -16.28 24.18
CA PRO A 382 14.25 -17.03 24.39
C PRO A 382 13.76 -17.64 23.07
N SER A 383 13.36 -18.91 23.12
CA SER A 383 12.81 -19.59 21.96
C SER A 383 11.47 -18.99 21.54
N VAL A 384 11.15 -19.09 20.25
CA VAL A 384 9.88 -18.59 19.68
C VAL A 384 9.09 -19.76 19.11
N ASP A 385 7.88 -19.98 19.60
CA ASP A 385 6.99 -21.03 19.10
C ASP A 385 5.94 -20.47 18.14
N GLN A 386 5.32 -21.38 17.36
CA GLN A 386 4.25 -21.06 16.40
C GLN A 386 4.68 -20.03 15.35
N VAL A 387 5.92 -20.13 14.88
CA VAL A 387 6.46 -19.25 13.85
C VAL A 387 5.81 -19.59 12.50
N PRO A 388 5.37 -18.58 11.72
CA PRO A 388 4.86 -18.79 10.36
C PRO A 388 5.87 -19.45 9.43
N LEU A 389 5.37 -20.21 8.45
CA LEU A 389 6.18 -20.93 7.45
C LEU A 389 7.11 -20.00 6.64
N ASP A 390 6.78 -18.73 6.54
CA ASP A 390 7.39 -17.71 5.71
C ASP A 390 8.07 -16.60 6.53
N LYS A 391 8.42 -16.91 7.80
CA LYS A 391 8.98 -15.94 8.75
C LYS A 391 10.26 -15.31 8.21
N VAL A 392 10.20 -13.99 8.01
CA VAL A 392 11.36 -13.13 7.79
C VAL A 392 11.89 -12.71 9.16
N TRP A 393 13.20 -12.90 9.36
CA TRP A 393 13.88 -12.41 10.56
C TRP A 393 14.48 -11.05 10.29
N ILE A 394 14.36 -10.13 11.25
CA ILE A 394 14.95 -8.80 11.17
C ILE A 394 15.98 -8.69 12.28
N LEU A 395 17.24 -8.54 11.90
CA LEU A 395 18.35 -8.26 12.80
C LEU A 395 18.60 -6.76 12.80
N THR A 396 18.37 -6.11 13.93
CA THR A 396 18.73 -4.70 14.14
C THR A 396 19.98 -4.62 14.99
N VAL A 397 20.93 -3.78 14.58
CA VAL A 397 22.11 -3.45 15.38
C VAL A 397 22.16 -1.93 15.62
N HIS A 398 23.02 -1.49 16.53
CA HIS A 398 23.14 -0.06 16.88
C HIS A 398 24.13 0.71 16.01
N LEU A 399 24.85 0.04 15.12
CA LEU A 399 25.91 0.62 14.30
C LEU A 399 25.74 0.17 12.85
N ASP A 400 26.05 1.06 11.91
CA ASP A 400 25.98 0.73 10.49
C ASP A 400 26.89 -0.44 10.15
N LEU A 401 26.34 -1.39 9.39
CA LEU A 401 26.97 -2.69 9.15
C LEU A 401 27.99 -2.67 8.03
N ASP A 402 29.08 -3.41 8.24
CA ASP A 402 29.97 -3.83 7.17
C ASP A 402 29.30 -4.98 6.41
N LEU A 403 28.87 -4.71 5.18
CA LEU A 403 28.15 -5.67 4.33
C LEU A 403 28.98 -6.91 4.04
N ASP A 404 30.31 -6.81 4.03
CA ASP A 404 31.18 -7.97 3.84
C ASP A 404 31.10 -8.95 5.03
N SER A 405 30.62 -8.50 6.19
CA SER A 405 30.40 -9.37 7.34
C SER A 405 29.06 -10.10 7.31
N ILE A 406 28.11 -9.68 6.45
CA ILE A 406 26.80 -10.31 6.28
C ILE A 406 26.92 -11.43 5.25
N ARG A 407 27.29 -12.61 5.74
CA ARG A 407 27.47 -13.82 4.95
C ARG A 407 26.86 -15.02 5.69
N GLU A 408 26.55 -16.07 4.95
CA GLU A 408 25.99 -17.33 5.49
C GLU A 408 26.79 -17.90 6.67
N LYS A 409 28.11 -17.77 6.67
CA LYS A 409 28.92 -18.23 7.82
C LYS A 409 28.70 -17.47 9.13
N ASN A 410 28.14 -16.26 9.09
CA ASN A 410 28.04 -15.33 10.21
C ASN A 410 26.59 -15.14 10.67
N LEU A 411 25.64 -15.24 9.74
CA LEU A 411 24.22 -15.03 10.01
C LEU A 411 23.44 -16.09 9.22
N PHE A 412 22.92 -17.12 9.88
CA PHE A 412 22.29 -18.25 9.19
C PHE A 412 21.23 -18.93 10.03
N ILE A 413 20.42 -19.77 9.38
CA ILE A 413 19.41 -20.60 10.03
C ILE A 413 19.78 -22.05 9.79
N THR A 414 19.62 -22.92 10.78
CA THR A 414 19.72 -24.38 10.60
C THR A 414 18.41 -25.05 10.99
N ASP A 415 18.11 -26.22 10.43
CA ASP A 415 17.07 -27.10 10.93
C ASP A 415 17.54 -27.90 12.18
N ALA A 416 16.67 -28.77 12.70
CA ALA A 416 16.96 -29.61 13.86
C ALA A 416 18.10 -30.63 13.63
N THR A 417 18.46 -30.91 12.38
CA THR A 417 19.59 -31.77 12.02
C THR A 417 20.90 -30.99 11.86
N GLY A 418 20.85 -29.65 12.00
CA GLY A 418 22.00 -28.77 11.81
C GLY A 418 22.24 -28.37 10.35
N VAL A 419 21.36 -28.76 9.42
CA VAL A 419 21.49 -28.39 8.00
C VAL A 419 21.06 -26.94 7.83
N ILE A 420 21.86 -26.14 7.12
CA ILE A 420 21.54 -24.73 6.87
C ILE A 420 20.27 -24.63 6.02
N HIS A 421 19.31 -23.86 6.53
CA HIS A 421 18.15 -23.43 5.77
C HIS A 421 18.52 -22.20 4.94
N PRO A 422 18.35 -22.24 3.61
CA PRO A 422 18.78 -21.14 2.75
C PRO A 422 17.97 -19.86 3.02
N VAL A 423 18.67 -18.72 3.08
CA VAL A 423 18.09 -17.40 3.30
C VAL A 423 18.73 -16.36 2.37
N PHE A 424 17.99 -15.31 2.04
CA PHE A 424 18.52 -14.10 1.42
C PHE A 424 18.73 -13.02 2.45
N TYR A 425 19.77 -12.22 2.25
CA TYR A 425 20.07 -11.07 3.09
C TYR A 425 19.70 -9.79 2.34
N VAL A 426 18.75 -9.04 2.89
CA VAL A 426 18.44 -7.69 2.43
C VAL A 426 18.88 -6.73 3.53
N VAL A 427 19.86 -5.88 3.22
CA VAL A 427 20.36 -4.86 4.15
C VAL A 427 19.79 -3.52 3.73
N ASP A 428 19.01 -2.92 4.60
CA ASP A 428 18.50 -1.56 4.42
C ASP A 428 19.58 -0.58 4.88
N GLN A 429 20.21 0.15 3.95
CA GLN A 429 21.29 1.10 4.28
C GLN A 429 20.77 2.50 4.60
N GLU A 430 19.48 2.77 4.36
CA GLU A 430 18.88 4.09 4.56
C GLU A 430 18.41 4.27 6.00
N VAL A 431 18.20 3.16 6.72
CA VAL A 431 17.84 3.15 8.14
C VAL A 431 19.07 3.02 9.03
N SER A 432 19.19 3.89 10.03
CA SER A 432 20.25 3.85 11.05
C SER A 432 20.34 2.48 11.72
N GLY A 433 21.55 1.93 11.83
CA GLY A 433 21.76 0.57 12.34
C GLY A 433 21.55 -0.54 11.31
N SER A 434 21.29 -0.17 10.05
CA SER A 434 21.25 -1.01 8.86
C SER A 434 20.57 -2.37 9.06
N PRO A 435 19.24 -2.42 9.29
CA PRO A 435 18.57 -3.67 9.62
C PRO A 435 18.77 -4.71 8.52
N VAL A 436 19.16 -5.92 8.92
CA VAL A 436 19.34 -7.06 8.01
C VAL A 436 18.11 -7.94 8.08
N ARG A 437 17.44 -8.09 6.94
CA ARG A 437 16.32 -9.02 6.78
C ARG A 437 16.83 -10.34 6.23
N LEU A 438 16.57 -11.43 6.94
CA LEU A 438 16.79 -12.80 6.47
C LEU A 438 15.47 -13.31 5.91
N LEU A 439 15.36 -13.36 4.59
CA LEU A 439 14.18 -13.87 3.91
C LEU A 439 14.42 -15.36 3.65
N PRO A 440 13.60 -16.27 4.18
CA PRO A 440 13.76 -17.68 3.88
C PRO A 440 13.59 -17.88 2.38
N ALA A 441 14.58 -18.53 1.77
CA ALA A 441 14.59 -18.81 0.35
C ALA A 441 13.37 -19.66 -0.03
N ARG A 442 12.94 -20.56 0.87
CA ARG A 442 11.74 -21.38 0.79
C ARG A 442 11.07 -21.40 2.16
N ASP A 443 9.78 -21.70 2.18
CA ASP A 443 9.04 -21.89 3.42
C ASP A 443 9.73 -22.92 4.33
N TYR A 444 9.74 -22.64 5.63
CA TYR A 444 10.08 -23.62 6.65
C TYR A 444 9.07 -24.77 6.61
N ARG A 445 9.46 -25.93 7.13
CA ARG A 445 8.55 -27.07 7.19
C ARG A 445 7.71 -27.04 8.46
N THR A 446 6.41 -27.27 8.28
CA THR A 446 5.43 -27.37 9.35
C THR A 446 5.87 -28.31 10.47
N GLY A 447 5.80 -27.83 11.71
CA GLY A 447 6.09 -28.62 12.91
C GLY A 447 7.56 -28.95 13.17
N GLU A 448 8.48 -28.47 12.33
CA GLU A 448 9.93 -28.58 12.56
C GLU A 448 10.45 -27.44 13.45
N THR A 449 11.63 -27.67 14.03
CA THR A 449 12.39 -26.67 14.81
C THR A 449 13.62 -26.24 14.03
N TYR A 450 13.91 -24.96 14.11
CA TYR A 450 15.07 -24.33 13.49
C TYR A 450 15.85 -23.53 14.53
N THR A 451 17.10 -23.19 14.23
CA THR A 451 17.92 -22.30 15.05
C THR A 451 18.46 -21.17 14.19
N LEU A 452 18.21 -19.92 14.59
CA LEU A 452 18.86 -18.73 14.04
C LEU A 452 20.19 -18.50 14.75
N TRP A 453 21.26 -18.32 13.98
CA TRP A 453 22.63 -18.12 14.46
C TRP A 453 23.15 -16.76 14.02
N ILE A 454 23.73 -16.01 14.97
CA ILE A 454 24.27 -14.67 14.76
C ILE A 454 25.66 -14.60 15.40
N LYS A 455 26.71 -14.48 14.59
CA LYS A 455 28.10 -14.33 15.04
C LYS A 455 28.91 -13.47 14.09
N ASP A 456 30.00 -12.91 14.60
CA ASP A 456 31.07 -12.26 13.79
C ASP A 456 30.58 -11.21 12.77
N ILE A 457 29.40 -10.63 12.98
CA ILE A 457 28.91 -9.47 12.25
C ILE A 457 29.68 -8.24 12.72
N LYS A 458 30.07 -7.40 11.77
CA LYS A 458 30.89 -6.22 11.99
C LYS A 458 30.16 -4.95 11.55
N ALA A 459 30.45 -3.87 12.25
CA ALA A 459 30.12 -2.52 11.81
C ALA A 459 31.18 -1.98 10.84
N ASN A 460 30.84 -0.95 10.07
CA ASN A 460 31.74 -0.27 9.13
C ASN A 460 33.01 0.29 9.79
N ASN A 461 32.97 0.55 11.11
CA ASN A 461 34.13 0.97 11.89
C ASN A 461 35.00 -0.20 12.39
N GLY A 462 34.73 -1.42 11.94
CA GLY A 462 35.46 -2.64 12.30
C GLY A 462 35.08 -3.27 13.64
N LYS A 463 34.20 -2.64 14.44
CA LYS A 463 33.72 -3.24 15.69
C LYS A 463 32.88 -4.47 15.40
N SER A 464 33.14 -5.56 16.10
CA SER A 464 32.36 -6.80 16.00
C SER A 464 31.25 -6.83 17.05
N LEU A 465 30.25 -7.71 16.88
CA LEU A 465 29.28 -8.02 17.92
C LEU A 465 29.99 -8.35 19.24
N SER A 466 29.51 -7.75 20.33
CA SER A 466 30.03 -8.00 21.68
C SER A 466 29.72 -9.41 22.18
N GLN A 467 28.71 -10.06 21.60
CA GLN A 467 28.24 -11.37 22.00
C GLN A 467 27.59 -12.11 20.83
N TRP A 468 28.02 -13.34 20.58
CA TRP A 468 27.33 -14.22 19.63
C TRP A 468 26.02 -14.68 20.23
N THR A 469 25.01 -14.85 19.38
CA THR A 469 23.65 -15.14 19.83
C THR A 469 23.03 -16.22 18.98
N LEU A 470 22.27 -17.11 19.61
CA LEU A 470 21.40 -18.06 18.93
C LEU A 470 19.97 -17.97 19.46
N MET A 471 19.01 -18.45 18.67
CA MET A 471 17.61 -18.55 19.05
C MET A 471 16.98 -19.76 18.37
N ASP A 472 16.39 -20.65 19.15
CA ASP A 472 15.57 -21.73 18.60
C ASP A 472 14.16 -21.24 18.30
N PHE A 473 13.55 -21.76 17.25
CA PHE A 473 12.16 -21.48 16.94
C PHE A 473 11.44 -22.68 16.33
N SER A 474 10.15 -22.82 16.64
CA SER A 474 9.32 -23.91 16.12
C SER A 474 8.23 -23.39 15.18
N ILE A 475 8.03 -24.09 14.07
CA ILE A 475 7.06 -23.72 13.04
C ILE A 475 5.67 -24.20 13.43
N GLN A 476 4.67 -23.34 13.24
CA GLN A 476 3.26 -23.62 13.52
C GLN A 476 2.83 -24.99 12.95
N ARG A 477 2.13 -25.78 13.76
CA ARG A 477 1.40 -26.97 13.29
C ARG A 477 -0.02 -26.54 12.90
N PRO A 478 -0.57 -27.04 11.78
CA PRO A 478 -1.93 -26.74 11.37
C PRO A 478 -2.96 -27.19 12.41
#